data_AF-C6XV97-F1
#
_entry.id   AF-C6XV97-F1
#
_cell.length_a   1.000
_cell.length_b   1.000
_cell.length_c   1.000
_cell.angle_alpha   90.00
_cell.angle_beta   90.00
_cell.angle_gamma   90.00
#
_symmetry.space_group_name_H-M   'P 1'
#
loop_
_entity.id
_entity.type
_entity.pdbx_description
1 polymer ?
#
loop_
_entity_poly.entity_id
_entity_poly.type
_entity_poly.pdbx_seq_one_letter_code
_entity_poly.pdbx_strand_id
1 'polypeptide(L)' 'MKIKELNKKNIPNVAVDSTLDKYRNHPAFQSKVDKANDMLRTVGLPKLKK' A
#
# COMPACT_ATOMS: atom_id res chain seq x y z
N MET A 1 -20.49 19.97 -4.10
CA MET A 1 -20.75 20.53 -2.76
C MET A 1 -19.79 21.69 -2.53
N LYS A 2 -20.22 22.79 -1.92
CA LYS A 2 -19.36 23.97 -1.67
C LYS A 2 -18.45 23.72 -0.46
N ILE A 3 -17.24 24.30 -0.41
CA ILE A 3 -16.28 24.15 0.71
C ILE A 3 -16.94 24.38 2.09
N LYS A 4 -17.88 25.32 2.18
CA LYS A 4 -18.59 25.67 3.42
C LYS A 4 -19.46 24.53 3.97
N GLU A 5 -19.96 23.65 3.11
CA GLU A 5 -20.80 22.50 3.51
C GLU A 5 -19.94 21.33 4.01
N LEU A 6 -18.72 21.16 3.45
CA LEU A 6 -17.75 20.16 3.85
C LEU A 6 -17.18 20.44 5.24
N ASN A 7 -16.78 21.69 5.52
CA ASN A 7 -16.25 22.10 6.82
C ASN A 7 -17.27 21.93 7.97
N LYS A 8 -18.57 21.96 7.66
CA LYS A 8 -19.65 21.84 8.65
C LYS A 8 -19.88 20.40 9.12
N LYS A 9 -19.43 19.40 8.35
CA LYS A 9 -19.68 17.98 8.65
C LYS A 9 -18.67 17.35 9.61
N ASN A 10 -17.60 18.07 10.03
CA ASN A 10 -16.51 17.50 10.83
C ASN A 10 -15.92 16.20 10.25
N ILE A 11 -16.01 16.03 8.92
CA ILE A 11 -15.42 14.89 8.22
C ILE A 11 -14.02 15.32 7.77
N PRO A 12 -12.97 14.54 8.05
CA PRO A 12 -11.64 14.85 7.55
C PRO A 12 -11.65 14.87 6.01
N ASN A 13 -11.29 16.02 5.43
CA ASN A 13 -11.07 16.15 3.99
C ASN A 13 -9.70 15.55 3.67
N VAL A 14 -9.69 14.31 3.20
CA VAL A 14 -8.48 13.64 2.72
C VAL A 14 -8.31 13.95 1.24
N ALA A 15 -7.25 14.69 0.90
CA ALA A 15 -6.83 14.89 -0.48
C ALA A 15 -5.77 13.84 -0.82
N VAL A 16 -6.02 13.03 -1.86
CA VAL A 16 -5.04 12.06 -2.35
C VAL A 16 -4.17 12.77 -3.41
N ASP A 17 -2.87 12.83 -3.17
CA ASP A 17 -1.92 13.37 -4.15
C ASP A 17 -1.68 12.34 -5.26
N SER A 18 -2.24 12.61 -6.44
CA SER A 18 -2.09 11.77 -7.63
C SER A 18 -0.64 11.62 -8.12
N THR A 19 0.27 12.54 -7.77
CA THR A 19 1.68 12.44 -8.18
C THR A 19 2.43 11.31 -7.50
N LEU A 20 1.88 10.78 -6.40
CA LEU A 20 2.42 9.64 -5.67
C LEU A 20 2.11 8.30 -6.36
N ASP A 21 1.22 8.25 -7.35
CA ASP A 21 0.86 7.02 -8.05
C ASP A 21 2.05 6.42 -8.84
N LYS A 22 3.06 7.24 -9.14
CA LYS A 22 4.34 6.77 -9.70
C LYS A 22 5.05 5.72 -8.83
N TYR A 23 4.77 5.68 -7.53
CA TYR A 23 5.35 4.69 -6.61
C TYR A 23 4.51 3.42 -6.49
N ARG A 24 3.32 3.35 -7.10
CA ARG A 24 2.40 2.21 -7.00
C ARG A 24 3.06 0.87 -7.32
N ASN A 25 3.93 0.85 -8.33
CA ASN A 25 4.64 -0.35 -8.79
C ASN A 25 6.10 -0.41 -8.33
N HIS A 26 6.53 0.53 -7.49
CA HIS A 26 7.90 0.60 -6.97
C HIS A 26 7.88 0.37 -5.45
N PRO A 27 8.19 -0.84 -4.99
CA PRO A 27 8.29 -1.10 -3.57
C PRO A 27 9.29 -0.13 -2.94
N ALA A 28 8.89 0.54 -1.87
CA ALA A 28 9.77 1.45 -1.14
C ALA A 28 11.05 0.74 -0.61
N PHE A 29 11.01 -0.59 -0.47
CA PHE A 29 12.11 -1.42 0.02
C PHE A 29 12.29 -2.68 -0.83
N GLN A 30 12.77 -2.52 -2.06
CA GLN A 30 13.01 -3.63 -2.99
C GLN A 30 13.86 -4.76 -2.36
N SER A 31 14.91 -4.42 -1.61
CA SER A 31 15.78 -5.40 -0.95
C SER A 31 15.05 -6.34 0.03
N LYS A 32 14.00 -5.85 0.70
CA LYS A 32 13.18 -6.68 1.60
C LYS A 32 12.28 -7.61 0.80
N VAL A 33 11.76 -7.14 -0.33
CA VAL A 33 10.93 -7.93 -1.25
C VAL A 33 11.78 -9.07 -1.83
N ASP A 34 12.99 -8.76 -2.29
CA ASP A 34 13.91 -9.76 -2.85
C ASP A 34 14.26 -10.84 -1.82
N LYS A 35 14.63 -10.42 -0.60
CA LYS A 35 14.92 -11.35 0.49
C LYS A 35 13.72 -12.24 0.84
N ALA A 36 12.51 -11.69 0.84
CA ALA A 36 11.30 -12.46 1.08
C ALA A 36 11.07 -13.50 -0.02
N ASN A 37 11.25 -13.12 -1.28
CA ASN A 37 11.13 -14.02 -2.43
C ASN A 37 12.16 -15.16 -2.35
N ASP A 38 13.41 -14.87 -1.98
CA ASP A 38 14.46 -15.88 -1.83
C ASP A 38 14.18 -16.84 -0.67
N MET A 39 13.66 -16.32 0.45
CA MET A 39 13.20 -17.17 1.56
C MET A 39 12.08 -18.09 1.10
N LEU A 40 11.04 -17.56 0.43
CA LEU A 40 9.90 -18.34 -0.05
C LEU A 40 10.30 -19.41 -1.08
N ARG A 41 11.29 -19.14 -1.94
CA ARG A 41 11.86 -20.14 -2.85
C ARG A 41 12.58 -21.26 -2.11
N THR A 42 13.28 -20.92 -1.03
CA THR A 42 14.11 -21.86 -0.27
C THR A 42 13.28 -22.73 0.67
N VAL A 43 12.39 -22.12 1.46
CA VAL A 43 11.62 -22.80 2.50
C VAL A 43 10.30 -23.37 1.97
N GLY A 44 9.85 -22.91 0.80
CA GLY A 44 8.53 -23.21 0.25
C GLY A 44 7.41 -22.53 1.02
N LEU A 45 6.21 -22.52 0.45
CA LEU A 45 5.02 -22.14 1.22
C LEU A 45 4.73 -23.24 2.27
N PRO A 46 4.25 -22.87 3.48
CA PRO A 46 3.79 -23.84 4.44
C PRO A 46 2.78 -24.79 3.78
N LYS A 47 2.96 -26.11 3.96
CA LYS A 47 2.02 -27.09 3.44
C LYS A 47 0.63 -26.76 4.00
N LEU A 48 -0.35 -26.59 3.12
CA LEU A 48 -1.74 -26.47 3.52
C LEU A 48 -2.09 -27.73 4.33
N LYS A 49 -2.52 -27.55 5.58
CA LYS A 49 -3.06 -28.65 6.37
C LYS A 49 -4.33 -29.13 5.65
N LYS A 50 -4.32 -30.40 5.24
CA LYS A 50 -5.53 -31.11 4.78
C LYS A 50 -6.46 -31.37 5.96
#